data_AF-A0A1Y4I137-F1
#
_entry.id   AF-A0A1Y4I137-F1
#
_cell.length_a   1.000
_cell.length_b   1.000
_cell.length_c   1.000
_cell.angle_alpha   90.00
_cell.angle_beta   90.00
_cell.angle_gamma   90.00
#
_symmetry.space_group_name_H-M   'P 1'
#
loop_
_entity.id
_entity.type
_entity.pdbx_description
1 polymer ?
#
loop_
_entity_poly.entity_id
_entity_poly.type
_entity_poly.pdbx_seq_one_letter_code
_entity_poly.pdbx_strand_id
1 'polypeptide(L)'
;MTDRLAGEQPAESRDQSAADERFMREAIAEAQAAACEGEVPIGAVVVCEGKVIARAHNRRELDEDPSAHAEFAAMVAAARALGRWRLTGCTVYVTLEPCCMCAGLMVNGRIDRCVYGAADPKGGALGTLYDLADDARLNHRFTVTAGVLEHECAELLRAFFSSLRTGASEAPAEEGGVRAASTHSSKQGLAACQAANAVPAAAVRSCRPASRRVRRVLLAVDSFKGSASSAQVETWLAEGMRRGDSALDVVALPVGDGGEGTAEALCDALGAHPRSARAHDLMGQEIEASYLAFEKEAEAPGYASAGAFIEVASVAGLTQSSGSPAAALAASTYGVGELVLDAVSRGATTVYLGLGGSATSDGGSGMLAALGARLTDADGRPIRPGLEGLADVAHIELEPANEALRSVRLVALCDVTNPLVGPRGAVRVFGPQKGLPTDAVGDLDRHMIRFGALLDASCRATLNPPFRSLPGVPGAGAAGGLGAAVLALGGSVVSGVDEVLDLVGFDRALAKADVVVTGEGMLDEQSASGKTPLGVARRARAAGVPVIAVVGGREDRLDDIYRGGIDVVLPIIRRPMSLSEALQPDETRENVVCAGETVARLLRL
;
A
#
# COMPACT_ATOMS: atom_id res chain seq x y z
N MET A 1 4.31 -2.86 62.07
CA MET A 1 2.94 -2.57 62.52
C MET A 1 2.45 -1.41 61.67
N THR A 2 1.55 -1.74 60.77
CA THR A 2 0.90 -0.89 59.77
C THR A 2 0.15 0.26 60.43
N ASP A 3 0.30 1.49 59.94
CA ASP A 3 -0.88 2.22 59.49
C ASP A 3 -0.56 3.29 58.44
N ARG A 4 -1.52 3.48 57.53
CA ARG A 4 -1.47 4.27 56.31
C ARG A 4 -1.57 5.76 56.61
N LEU A 5 -0.61 6.53 56.11
CA LEU A 5 -0.83 7.94 55.78
C LEU A 5 -1.00 8.03 54.27
N ALA A 6 -2.21 8.42 53.86
CA ALA A 6 -2.50 8.89 52.52
C ALA A 6 -1.57 10.06 52.22
N GLY A 7 -0.61 9.85 51.32
CA GLY A 7 0.31 10.89 50.88
C GLY A 7 -0.45 11.92 50.06
N GLU A 8 -0.62 13.12 50.63
CA GLU A 8 -0.99 14.31 49.87
C GLU A 8 0.05 14.52 48.76
N GLN A 9 -0.40 14.53 47.50
CA GLN A 9 0.44 14.96 46.39
C GLN A 9 0.85 16.44 46.59
N PRO A 10 2.12 16.82 46.33
CA PRO A 10 2.65 18.17 46.56
C PRO A 10 1.80 19.25 45.86
N ALA A 11 1.70 20.45 46.47
CA ALA A 11 0.91 21.56 45.95
C ALA A 11 1.27 21.94 44.50
N GLU A 12 2.55 21.85 44.11
CA GLU A 12 3.03 22.12 42.74
C GLU A 12 2.50 21.10 41.70
N SER A 13 2.34 19.82 42.05
CA SER A 13 1.83 18.81 41.11
C SER A 13 0.32 18.92 40.91
N ARG A 14 -0.40 19.40 41.93
CA ARG A 14 -1.84 19.67 41.84
C ARG A 14 -2.14 20.90 40.96
N ASP A 15 -1.33 21.95 41.05
CA ASP A 15 -1.49 23.16 40.23
C ASP A 15 -1.18 22.89 38.75
N GLN A 16 -0.13 22.10 38.46
CA GLN A 16 0.19 21.69 37.09
C GLN A 16 -0.90 20.80 36.47
N SER A 17 -1.45 19.84 37.21
CA SER A 17 -2.56 19.00 36.72
C SER A 17 -3.80 19.84 36.39
N ALA A 18 -4.13 20.83 37.23
CA ALA A 18 -5.27 21.72 36.99
C ALA A 18 -5.03 22.65 35.78
N ALA A 19 -3.79 23.13 35.60
CA ALA A 19 -3.40 23.90 34.42
C ALA A 19 -3.47 23.04 33.14
N ASP A 20 -3.02 21.79 33.19
CA ASP A 20 -3.05 20.87 32.06
C ASP A 20 -4.48 20.57 31.61
N GLU A 21 -5.39 20.29 32.56
CA GLU A 21 -6.81 20.11 32.25
C GLU A 21 -7.41 21.38 31.64
N ARG A 22 -7.09 22.56 32.18
CA ARG A 22 -7.59 23.83 31.65
C ARG A 22 -7.20 24.03 30.19
N PHE A 23 -5.93 23.85 29.85
CA PHE A 23 -5.46 24.06 28.47
C PHE A 23 -5.88 22.92 27.54
N MET A 24 -6.03 21.69 28.04
CA MET A 24 -6.60 20.60 27.26
C MET A 24 -8.08 20.87 26.90
N ARG A 25 -8.86 21.50 27.79
CA ARG A 25 -10.23 21.93 27.45
C ARG A 25 -10.27 22.97 26.33
N GLU A 26 -9.25 23.83 26.24
CA GLU A 26 -9.12 24.74 25.10
C GLU A 26 -8.76 24.00 23.80
N ALA A 27 -7.89 22.99 23.86
CA ALA A 27 -7.61 22.13 22.71
C ALA A 27 -8.83 21.32 22.27
N ILE A 28 -9.67 20.89 23.22
CA ILE A 28 -10.97 20.24 22.94
C ILE A 28 -11.93 21.20 22.22
N ALA A 29 -11.98 22.48 22.60
CA ALA A 29 -12.81 23.46 21.91
C ALA A 29 -12.39 23.64 20.44
N GLU A 30 -11.08 23.64 20.17
CA GLU A 30 -10.55 23.64 18.79
C GLU A 30 -10.88 22.33 18.05
N ALA A 31 -10.77 21.17 18.69
CA ALA A 31 -11.17 19.89 18.11
C ALA A 31 -12.67 19.86 17.73
N GLN A 32 -13.53 20.50 18.54
CA GLN A 32 -14.95 20.67 18.22
C GLN A 32 -15.16 21.61 17.02
N ALA A 33 -14.35 22.67 16.88
CA ALA A 33 -14.39 23.55 15.71
C ALA A 33 -14.03 22.78 14.43
N ALA A 34 -12.95 21.98 14.43
CA ALA A 34 -12.63 21.07 13.32
C ALA A 34 -13.81 20.16 12.96
N ALA A 35 -14.47 19.55 13.96
CA ALA A 35 -15.63 18.69 13.70
C ALA A 35 -16.76 19.45 12.99
N CYS A 36 -17.03 20.70 13.38
CA CYS A 36 -18.04 21.54 12.73
C CYS A 36 -17.69 21.91 11.29
N GLU A 37 -16.40 21.94 10.96
CA GLU A 37 -15.88 22.21 9.61
C GLU A 37 -15.77 20.93 8.75
N GLY A 38 -16.11 19.75 9.30
CA GLY A 38 -16.00 18.47 8.61
C GLY A 38 -14.60 17.86 8.65
N GLU A 39 -13.71 18.40 9.48
CA GLU A 39 -12.34 17.94 9.68
C GLU A 39 -12.24 16.93 10.82
N VAL A 40 -11.20 16.10 10.79
CA VAL A 40 -10.90 15.17 11.91
C VAL A 40 -10.73 15.98 13.20
N PRO A 41 -11.46 15.69 14.29
CA PRO A 41 -11.56 16.56 15.48
C PRO A 41 -10.30 16.47 16.35
N ILE A 42 -9.24 17.11 15.87
CA ILE A 42 -7.99 17.29 16.59
C ILE A 42 -7.77 18.79 16.74
N GLY A 43 -7.53 19.21 17.97
CA GLY A 43 -7.25 20.58 18.33
C GLY A 43 -5.96 20.67 19.13
N ALA A 44 -5.26 21.79 18.98
CA ALA A 44 -4.00 22.04 19.64
C ALA A 44 -3.86 23.50 20.10
N VAL A 45 -3.16 23.68 21.20
CA VAL A 45 -2.90 24.97 21.83
C VAL A 45 -1.44 25.07 22.22
N VAL A 46 -0.78 26.17 21.87
CA VAL A 46 0.59 26.47 22.32
C VAL A 46 0.53 27.50 23.45
N VAL A 47 1.07 27.13 24.60
CA VAL A 47 1.12 27.97 25.80
C VAL A 47 2.55 28.35 26.11
N CYS A 48 2.81 29.62 26.41
CA CYS A 48 4.10 30.10 26.89
C CYS A 48 3.88 30.95 28.15
N GLU A 49 4.64 30.70 29.22
CA GLU A 49 4.51 31.41 30.50
C GLU A 49 3.06 31.43 31.05
N GLY A 50 2.35 30.31 30.90
CA GLY A 50 0.96 30.16 31.35
C GLY A 50 -0.07 30.93 30.52
N LYS A 51 0.29 31.48 29.36
CA LYS A 51 -0.62 32.18 28.44
C LYS A 51 -0.71 31.44 27.11
N VAL A 52 -1.92 31.32 26.58
CA VAL A 52 -2.11 30.77 25.23
C VAL A 52 -1.60 31.76 24.19
N ILE A 53 -0.66 31.32 23.38
CA ILE A 53 -0.04 32.08 22.29
C ILE A 53 -0.78 31.83 20.98
N ALA A 54 -1.14 30.57 20.71
CA ALA A 54 -1.83 30.17 19.50
C ALA A 54 -2.76 28.98 19.76
N ARG A 55 -3.82 28.91 18.95
CA ARG A 55 -4.79 27.82 18.90
C ARG A 55 -4.97 27.45 17.43
N ALA A 56 -5.10 26.17 17.15
CA ALA A 56 -5.46 25.68 15.83
C ALA A 56 -6.12 24.30 15.95
N HIS A 57 -6.74 23.89 14.86
CA HIS A 57 -7.30 22.57 14.68
C HIS A 57 -6.92 22.03 13.29
N ASN A 58 -7.20 20.75 13.05
CA ASN A 58 -6.95 20.14 11.74
C ASN A 58 -7.76 20.82 10.65
N ARG A 59 -7.12 21.04 9.50
CA ARG A 59 -7.73 21.68 8.32
C ARG A 59 -7.25 21.04 7.01
N ARG A 60 -6.98 19.73 7.05
CA ARG A 60 -6.32 19.02 5.95
C ARG A 60 -7.20 18.99 4.70
N GLU A 61 -8.50 18.77 4.87
CA GLU A 61 -9.44 18.68 3.76
C GLU A 61 -9.80 20.08 3.22
N LEU A 62 -9.99 21.06 4.12
CA LEU A 62 -10.36 22.42 3.77
C LEU A 62 -9.24 23.20 3.10
N ASP A 63 -8.00 23.03 3.55
CA ASP A 63 -6.82 23.72 3.01
C ASP A 63 -6.12 22.92 1.90
N GLU A 64 -6.55 21.67 1.63
CA GLU A 64 -5.91 20.71 0.73
C GLU A 64 -4.39 20.56 1.01
N ASP A 65 -4.00 20.71 2.28
CA ASP A 65 -2.60 20.72 2.73
C ASP A 65 -2.34 19.51 3.63
N PRO A 66 -1.50 18.54 3.21
CA PRO A 66 -1.19 17.36 4.02
C PRO A 66 -0.47 17.69 5.33
N SER A 67 0.04 18.91 5.50
CA SER A 67 0.70 19.39 6.72
C SER A 67 -0.21 20.15 7.68
N ALA A 68 -1.47 20.43 7.30
CA ALA A 68 -2.44 21.23 8.08
C ALA A 68 -3.04 20.47 9.29
N HIS A 69 -2.15 19.92 10.12
CA HIS A 69 -2.45 19.34 11.41
C HIS A 69 -2.53 20.42 12.49
N ALA A 70 -3.34 20.20 13.51
CA ALA A 70 -3.59 21.13 14.60
C ALA A 70 -2.28 21.61 15.28
N GLU A 71 -1.39 20.68 15.62
CA GLU A 71 -0.13 20.99 16.30
C GLU A 71 0.80 21.80 15.40
N PHE A 72 0.87 21.42 14.12
CA PHE A 72 1.70 22.09 13.14
C PHE A 72 1.26 23.55 12.95
N ALA A 73 -0.04 23.74 12.69
CA ALA A 73 -0.64 25.06 12.53
C ALA A 73 -0.49 25.92 13.80
N ALA A 74 -0.75 25.35 14.98
CA ALA A 74 -0.63 26.06 16.25
C ALA A 74 0.82 26.49 16.53
N MET A 75 1.80 25.63 16.25
CA MET A 75 3.23 25.95 16.42
C MET A 75 3.72 27.02 15.44
N VAL A 76 3.31 26.94 14.17
CA VAL A 76 3.66 27.97 13.17
C VAL A 76 3.03 29.31 13.55
N ALA A 77 1.77 29.31 13.99
CA ALA A 77 1.10 30.51 14.48
C ALA A 77 1.77 31.07 15.74
N ALA A 78 2.19 30.21 16.67
CA ALA A 78 2.90 30.62 17.88
C ALA A 78 4.26 31.25 17.55
N ALA A 79 5.01 30.67 16.62
CA ALA A 79 6.30 31.21 16.18
C ALA A 79 6.15 32.61 15.56
N ARG A 80 5.11 32.81 14.76
CA ARG A 80 4.75 34.12 14.20
C ARG A 80 4.36 35.11 15.29
N ALA A 81 3.51 34.71 16.23
CA ALA A 81 3.03 35.57 17.32
C ALA A 81 4.16 36.00 18.28
N LEU A 82 5.13 35.11 18.54
CA LEU A 82 6.29 35.40 19.40
C LEU A 82 7.44 36.09 18.64
N GLY A 83 7.36 36.21 17.31
CA GLY A 83 8.44 36.76 16.48
C GLY A 83 9.73 35.92 16.49
N ARG A 84 9.64 34.63 16.82
CA ARG A 84 10.79 33.71 16.91
C ARG A 84 10.38 32.29 16.53
N TRP A 85 11.26 31.59 15.82
CA TRP A 85 11.02 30.18 15.44
C TRP A 85 11.28 29.20 16.58
N ARG A 86 12.13 29.57 17.55
CA ARG A 86 12.36 28.77 18.77
C ARG A 86 11.22 29.00 19.75
N LEU A 87 10.51 27.93 20.07
CA LEU A 87 9.40 27.88 21.02
C LEU A 87 9.84 27.36 22.40
N THR A 88 11.10 27.57 22.78
CA THR A 88 11.60 27.29 24.12
C THR A 88 10.79 28.08 25.17
N GLY A 89 10.46 27.44 26.28
CA GLY A 89 9.52 27.94 27.28
C GLY A 89 8.05 27.72 26.93
N CYS A 90 7.75 27.01 25.83
CA CYS A 90 6.37 26.71 25.44
C CYS A 90 6.00 25.25 25.72
N THR A 91 4.71 25.01 25.95
CA THR A 91 4.07 23.70 26.04
C THR A 91 3.02 23.57 24.93
N VAL A 92 3.00 22.45 24.22
CA VAL A 92 1.90 22.12 23.29
C VAL A 92 0.90 21.22 23.99
N TYR A 93 -0.37 21.60 23.98
CA TYR A 93 -1.50 20.77 24.40
C TYR A 93 -2.24 20.31 23.15
N VAL A 94 -2.53 19.02 23.03
CA VAL A 94 -3.20 18.45 21.84
C VAL A 94 -4.15 17.32 22.23
N THR A 95 -5.31 17.23 21.57
CA THR A 95 -6.32 16.23 21.95
C THR A 95 -5.93 14.80 21.60
N LEU A 96 -5.11 14.58 20.58
CA LEU A 96 -4.58 13.27 20.15
C LEU A 96 -3.05 13.27 20.18
N GLU A 97 -2.43 12.12 20.47
CA GLU A 97 -0.98 11.97 20.44
C GLU A 97 -0.39 12.40 19.07
N PRO A 98 0.63 13.28 19.07
CA PRO A 98 1.27 13.76 17.85
C PRO A 98 1.88 12.67 16.98
N CYS A 99 1.73 12.84 15.66
CA CYS A 99 2.41 11.99 14.67
C CYS A 99 3.89 12.37 14.47
N CYS A 100 4.65 11.57 13.71
CA CYS A 100 6.07 11.82 13.43
C CYS A 100 6.36 13.23 12.87
N MET A 101 5.46 13.77 12.03
CA MET A 101 5.61 15.13 11.49
C MET A 101 5.50 16.19 12.59
N CYS A 102 4.46 16.12 13.41
CA CYS A 102 4.19 17.10 14.46
C CYS A 102 5.20 16.99 15.61
N ALA A 103 5.55 15.77 16.02
CA ALA A 103 6.63 15.51 16.95
C ALA A 103 8.00 15.98 16.40
N GLY A 104 8.26 15.77 15.11
CA GLY A 104 9.45 16.30 14.45
C GLY A 104 9.49 17.82 14.43
N LEU A 105 8.35 18.49 14.26
CA LEU A 105 8.27 19.94 14.39
C LEU A 105 8.54 20.40 15.83
N MET A 106 8.06 19.67 16.84
CA MET A 106 8.36 19.94 18.25
C MET A 106 9.86 19.88 18.56
N VAL A 107 10.57 18.87 18.03
CA VAL A 107 12.04 18.77 18.11
C VAL A 107 12.69 19.99 17.44
N ASN A 108 12.31 20.30 16.21
CA ASN A 108 12.90 21.40 15.45
C ASN A 108 12.59 22.76 16.07
N GLY A 109 11.38 22.95 16.61
CA GLY A 109 10.90 24.16 17.26
C GLY A 109 11.41 24.34 18.68
N ARG A 110 12.10 23.35 19.26
CA ARG A 110 12.66 23.40 20.63
C ARG A 110 11.60 23.59 21.70
N ILE A 111 10.48 22.87 21.60
CA ILE A 111 9.42 22.88 22.62
C ILE A 111 9.94 22.29 23.94
N ASP A 112 9.47 22.76 25.09
CA ASP A 112 9.93 22.20 26.38
C ASP A 112 9.08 21.00 26.81
N ARG A 113 7.79 21.00 26.42
CA ARG A 113 6.81 20.01 26.85
C ARG A 113 5.68 19.80 25.84
N CYS A 114 5.21 18.57 25.73
CA CYS A 114 3.98 18.20 25.05
C CYS A 114 3.03 17.51 26.03
N VAL A 115 1.76 17.87 25.99
CA VAL A 115 0.69 17.25 26.77
C VAL A 115 -0.39 16.78 25.80
N TYR A 116 -0.70 15.49 25.79
CA TYR A 116 -1.72 14.95 24.90
C TYR A 116 -2.86 14.23 25.65
N GLY A 117 -4.04 14.24 25.04
CA GLY A 117 -5.22 13.58 25.57
C GLY A 117 -5.24 12.08 25.30
N ALA A 118 -5.73 11.68 24.13
CA ALA A 118 -5.81 10.28 23.73
C ALA A 118 -4.52 9.81 23.05
N ALA A 119 -4.13 8.55 23.28
CA ALA A 119 -3.04 7.91 22.53
C ALA A 119 -3.46 7.63 21.08
N ASP A 120 -2.51 7.63 20.15
CA ASP A 120 -2.75 7.28 18.74
C ASP A 120 -2.07 5.95 18.37
N PRO A 121 -2.82 4.83 18.31
CA PRO A 121 -2.27 3.52 17.97
C PRO A 121 -1.80 3.38 16.51
N LYS A 122 -2.09 4.35 15.65
CA LYS A 122 -1.76 4.30 14.22
C LYS A 122 -0.66 5.29 13.82
N GLY A 123 -0.60 6.45 14.47
CA GLY A 123 0.33 7.52 14.12
C GLY A 123 1.22 8.00 15.27
N GLY A 124 0.96 7.58 16.52
CA GLY A 124 1.55 8.15 17.73
C GLY A 124 3.07 8.04 17.79
N ALA A 125 3.75 9.19 17.94
CA ALA A 125 5.19 9.28 17.91
C ALA A 125 5.84 9.73 19.24
N LEU A 126 5.05 9.78 20.33
CA LEU A 126 5.48 10.20 21.67
C LEU A 126 5.28 9.10 22.73
N GLY A 127 5.39 7.84 22.33
CA GLY A 127 5.33 6.67 23.21
C GLY A 127 4.60 5.47 22.61
N THR A 128 3.71 5.66 21.63
CA THR A 128 2.90 4.55 21.09
C THR A 128 3.64 3.72 20.02
N LEU A 129 4.06 4.33 18.91
CA LEU A 129 4.81 3.65 17.85
C LEU A 129 6.28 4.08 17.80
N TYR A 130 6.52 5.35 18.10
CA TYR A 130 7.85 5.96 18.19
C TYR A 130 7.93 6.78 19.48
N ASP A 131 9.15 7.17 19.85
CA ASP A 131 9.37 8.11 20.95
C ASP A 131 10.40 9.17 20.54
N LEU A 132 9.93 10.17 19.78
CA LEU A 132 10.77 11.26 19.28
C LEU A 132 11.12 12.27 20.39
N ALA A 133 10.42 12.25 21.53
CA ALA A 133 10.68 13.16 22.63
C ALA A 133 11.98 12.84 23.38
N ASP A 134 12.37 11.56 23.43
CA ASP A 134 13.57 11.09 24.13
C ASP A 134 14.61 10.39 23.22
N ASP A 135 14.47 10.47 21.90
CA ASP A 135 15.44 9.87 20.97
C ASP A 135 16.82 10.55 21.07
N ALA A 136 17.82 9.78 21.54
CA ALA A 136 19.18 10.25 21.75
C ALA A 136 19.92 10.70 20.48
N ARG A 137 19.43 10.32 19.30
CA ARG A 137 20.01 10.72 18.01
C ARG A 137 19.54 12.11 17.58
N LEU A 138 18.44 12.61 18.15
CA LEU A 138 17.88 13.92 17.84
C LEU A 138 18.51 15.01 18.70
N ASN A 139 18.51 16.22 18.15
CA ASN A 139 19.26 17.35 18.72
C ASN A 139 18.50 18.11 19.83
N HIS A 140 17.26 17.71 20.14
CA HIS A 140 16.39 18.31 21.15
C HIS A 140 15.59 17.21 21.84
N ARG A 141 15.36 17.36 23.15
CA ARG A 141 14.47 16.49 23.93
C ARG A 141 13.48 17.34 24.69
N PHE A 142 12.29 16.82 24.89
CA PHE A 142 11.22 17.51 25.60
C PHE A 142 10.40 16.53 26.44
N THR A 143 9.66 17.07 27.41
CA THR A 143 8.87 16.24 28.33
C THR A 143 7.49 15.93 27.77
N VAL A 144 6.97 14.74 28.05
CA VAL A 144 5.65 14.31 27.57
C VAL A 144 4.75 14.01 28.77
N THR A 145 3.50 14.47 28.72
CA THR A 145 2.45 14.08 29.65
C THR A 145 1.26 13.54 28.86
N ALA A 146 0.98 12.25 29.03
CA ALA A 146 -0.08 11.54 28.33
C ALA A 146 -1.37 11.50 29.16
N GLY A 147 -2.52 11.33 28.50
CA GLY A 147 -3.76 10.92 29.15
C GLY A 147 -4.60 12.04 29.76
N VAL A 148 -4.29 13.31 29.50
CA VAL A 148 -5.05 14.43 30.10
C VAL A 148 -6.41 14.56 29.42
N LEU A 149 -7.49 14.33 30.17
CA LEU A 149 -8.86 14.26 29.64
C LEU A 149 -9.02 13.24 28.49
N GLU A 150 -8.27 12.14 28.54
CA GLU A 150 -8.21 11.10 27.51
C GLU A 150 -9.59 10.65 27.02
N HIS A 151 -10.52 10.39 27.93
CA HIS A 151 -11.86 9.93 27.57
C HIS A 151 -12.62 10.98 26.74
N GLU A 152 -12.57 12.26 27.12
CA GLU A 152 -13.23 13.34 26.36
C GLU A 152 -12.64 13.47 24.96
N CYS A 153 -11.31 13.43 24.85
CA CYS A 153 -10.59 13.50 23.58
C CYS A 153 -10.89 12.30 22.67
N ALA A 154 -10.90 11.08 23.22
CA ALA A 154 -11.21 9.86 22.48
C ALA A 154 -12.67 9.82 22.00
N GLU A 155 -13.62 10.29 22.82
CA GLU A 155 -15.03 10.33 22.45
C GLU A 155 -15.31 11.30 21.31
N LEU A 156 -14.61 12.44 21.20
CA LEU A 156 -14.75 13.35 20.05
C LEU A 156 -14.41 12.66 18.72
N LEU A 157 -13.27 11.95 18.68
CA LEU A 157 -12.85 11.19 17.52
C LEU A 157 -13.84 10.06 17.20
N ARG A 158 -14.27 9.30 18.22
CA ARG A 158 -15.26 8.22 18.04
C ARG A 158 -16.59 8.74 17.52
N ALA A 159 -17.09 9.85 18.07
CA ALA A 159 -18.34 10.47 17.66
C ALA A 159 -18.27 10.99 16.23
N PHE A 160 -17.20 11.67 15.84
CA PHE A 160 -17.00 12.17 14.48
C PHE A 160 -16.94 11.03 13.44
N PHE A 161 -16.14 10.00 13.68
CA PHE A 161 -16.12 8.85 12.76
C PHE A 161 -17.45 8.08 12.76
N SER A 162 -18.21 8.11 13.87
CA SER A 162 -19.57 7.55 13.91
C SER A 162 -20.57 8.37 13.12
N SER A 163 -20.50 9.70 13.17
CA SER A 163 -21.36 10.59 12.39
C SER A 163 -21.06 10.49 10.89
N LEU A 164 -19.80 10.35 10.48
CA LEU A 164 -19.46 10.08 9.08
C LEU A 164 -20.02 8.75 8.57
N ARG A 165 -20.01 7.71 9.41
CA ARG A 165 -20.61 6.40 9.08
C ARG A 165 -22.14 6.44 8.98
N THR A 166 -22.81 7.34 9.70
CA THR A 166 -24.28 7.43 9.76
C THR A 166 -24.87 8.49 8.82
N GLY A 167 -24.16 9.60 8.57
CA GLY A 167 -24.57 10.71 7.70
C GLY A 167 -24.49 10.41 6.20
N ALA A 168 -23.77 9.35 5.78
CA ALA A 168 -23.73 8.91 4.38
C ALA A 168 -25.05 8.23 3.90
N SER A 169 -26.06 8.11 4.76
CA SER A 169 -27.34 7.42 4.44
C SER A 169 -28.51 8.35 4.08
N GLU A 170 -28.40 9.67 4.20
CA GLU A 170 -29.47 10.60 3.80
C GLU A 170 -28.89 11.90 3.23
N ALA A 171 -28.69 11.96 1.91
CA ALA A 171 -28.61 13.21 1.17
C ALA A 171 -29.96 13.42 0.45
N PRO A 172 -30.65 14.55 0.64
CA PRO A 172 -31.89 14.83 -0.09
C PRO A 172 -31.58 15.17 -1.55
N ALA A 173 -32.45 14.70 -2.44
CA ALA A 173 -32.43 15.04 -3.85
C ALA A 173 -32.57 16.56 -4.04
N GLU A 174 -31.61 17.16 -4.77
CA GLU A 174 -31.76 18.49 -5.32
C GLU A 174 -32.75 18.48 -6.49
N GLU A 175 -33.87 19.21 -6.33
CA GLU A 175 -34.57 19.81 -7.48
C GLU A 175 -34.84 21.29 -7.19
N GLY A 176 -34.06 22.14 -7.87
CA GLY A 176 -34.46 23.36 -8.58
C GLY A 176 -35.41 24.37 -7.93
N GLY A 177 -34.92 25.61 -7.74
CA GLY A 177 -35.81 26.77 -7.64
C GLY A 177 -35.15 28.08 -7.21
N VAL A 178 -34.73 28.88 -8.19
CA VAL A 178 -34.35 30.28 -8.03
C VAL A 178 -35.50 31.08 -7.39
N ARG A 179 -35.24 31.82 -6.29
CA ARG A 179 -35.65 33.23 -6.10
C ARG A 179 -35.09 33.84 -4.82
N ALA A 180 -34.49 35.01 -4.97
CA ALA A 180 -34.13 35.93 -3.90
C ALA A 180 -35.38 36.50 -3.21
N ALA A 181 -35.34 36.61 -1.88
CA ALA A 181 -36.03 37.66 -1.13
C ALA A 181 -35.43 37.80 0.27
N SER A 182 -34.95 39.01 0.54
CA SER A 182 -34.72 39.60 1.86
C SER A 182 -35.95 39.51 2.76
N THR A 183 -35.78 39.35 4.08
CA THR A 183 -36.18 40.33 5.13
C THR A 183 -36.00 39.80 6.55
N HIS A 184 -35.70 40.76 7.45
CA HIS A 184 -35.66 40.74 8.91
C HIS A 184 -36.55 39.75 9.68
N SER A 185 -36.07 39.25 10.83
CA SER A 185 -36.43 39.81 12.16
C SER A 185 -35.91 38.97 13.35
N SER A 186 -35.44 39.71 14.38
CA SER A 186 -35.49 39.42 15.84
C SER A 186 -34.87 38.11 16.36
N LYS A 187 -33.70 38.11 17.03
CA LYS A 187 -33.46 38.55 18.42
C LYS A 187 -34.58 38.21 19.41
N GLN A 188 -34.41 37.12 20.16
CA GLN A 188 -34.83 36.82 21.54
C GLN A 188 -34.50 35.33 21.79
N GLY A 189 -33.83 34.86 22.84
CA GLY A 189 -33.18 35.46 23.98
C GLY A 189 -32.34 34.37 24.67
N LEU A 190 -31.21 34.77 25.27
CA LEU A 190 -30.51 33.96 26.27
C LEU A 190 -31.34 33.94 27.56
N ALA A 191 -31.52 32.75 28.15
CA ALA A 191 -31.27 32.45 29.57
C ALA A 191 -32.05 31.19 29.99
N ALA A 192 -31.34 30.17 30.48
CA ALA A 192 -31.42 29.69 31.87
C ALA A 192 -30.94 28.24 31.96
N CYS A 193 -29.78 28.08 32.60
CA CYS A 193 -29.31 26.82 33.14
C CYS A 193 -30.01 26.50 34.47
N GLN A 194 -30.01 25.21 34.81
CA GLN A 194 -30.21 24.58 36.12
C GLN A 194 -31.65 24.34 36.58
N ALA A 195 -32.07 23.07 36.52
CA ALA A 195 -32.15 22.18 37.70
C ALA A 195 -33.17 21.06 37.46
N ALA A 196 -32.75 19.81 37.69
CA ALA A 196 -33.42 18.81 38.53
C ALA A 196 -33.27 17.39 38.00
N ASN A 197 -32.56 16.58 38.79
CA ASN A 197 -32.59 15.13 38.78
C ASN A 197 -34.03 14.59 38.80
N ALA A 198 -34.38 13.78 37.82
CA ALA A 198 -35.28 12.64 37.98
C ALA A 198 -35.14 11.73 36.75
N VAL A 199 -34.62 10.52 36.95
CA VAL A 199 -34.70 9.45 35.96
C VAL A 199 -36.02 8.71 36.20
N PRO A 200 -36.98 8.73 35.27
CA PRO A 200 -38.05 7.73 35.28
C PRO A 200 -37.57 6.51 34.50
N ALA A 201 -37.57 5.37 35.18
CA ALA A 201 -37.43 4.06 34.56
C ALA A 201 -38.59 3.83 33.58
N ALA A 202 -38.31 3.86 32.28
CA ALA A 202 -39.26 3.42 31.25
C ALA A 202 -38.53 2.85 30.03
N ALA A 203 -38.78 1.56 29.79
CA ALA A 203 -38.57 0.81 28.56
C ALA A 203 -37.15 0.82 27.96
N VAL A 204 -36.36 -0.19 28.35
CA VAL A 204 -35.34 -0.76 27.48
C VAL A 204 -36.04 -1.29 26.23
N ARG A 205 -36.21 -0.43 25.22
CA ARG A 205 -36.29 -0.89 23.84
C ARG A 205 -34.89 -1.38 23.50
N SER A 206 -34.74 -2.68 23.33
CA SER A 206 -33.55 -3.27 22.74
C SER A 206 -33.42 -2.74 21.32
N CYS A 207 -32.69 -1.64 21.15
CA CYS A 207 -32.07 -1.34 19.86
C CYS A 207 -31.01 -2.41 19.63
N ARG A 208 -31.42 -3.55 19.07
CA ARG A 208 -30.50 -4.31 18.23
C ARG A 208 -30.07 -3.33 17.12
N PRO A 209 -28.76 -3.13 16.87
CA PRO A 209 -28.36 -2.41 15.68
C PRO A 209 -29.01 -3.13 14.50
N ALA A 210 -29.74 -2.42 13.66
CA ALA A 210 -30.24 -2.99 12.42
C ALA A 210 -29.03 -3.48 11.65
N SER A 211 -28.88 -4.81 11.51
CA SER A 211 -27.85 -5.40 10.67
C SER A 211 -28.02 -4.81 9.28
N ARG A 212 -27.10 -3.93 8.88
CA ARG A 212 -27.04 -3.44 7.49
C ARG A 212 -26.83 -4.70 6.65
N ARG A 213 -27.89 -5.15 5.97
CA ARG A 213 -27.80 -6.35 5.11
C ARG A 213 -26.70 -6.09 4.11
N VAL A 214 -25.68 -6.94 4.10
CA VAL A 214 -24.66 -6.95 3.05
C VAL A 214 -25.40 -7.11 1.72
N ARG A 215 -25.25 -6.11 0.85
CA ARG A 215 -25.86 -6.14 -0.49
C ARG A 215 -24.80 -6.23 -1.56
N ARG A 216 -23.66 -5.57 -1.38
CA ARG A 216 -22.62 -5.49 -2.41
C ARG A 216 -21.33 -6.21 -1.99
N VAL A 217 -20.95 -7.18 -2.79
CA VAL A 217 -19.72 -7.98 -2.62
C VAL A 217 -18.77 -7.62 -3.77
N LEU A 218 -17.56 -7.19 -3.43
CA LEU A 218 -16.48 -7.02 -4.39
C LEU A 218 -15.59 -8.26 -4.39
N LEU A 219 -15.43 -8.92 -5.53
CA LEU A 219 -14.45 -9.98 -5.72
C LEU A 219 -13.17 -9.34 -6.28
N ALA A 220 -12.05 -9.65 -5.66
CA ALA A 220 -10.70 -9.30 -6.12
C ALA A 220 -9.78 -10.47 -5.78
N VAL A 221 -9.84 -11.51 -6.60
CA VAL A 221 -9.23 -12.82 -6.34
C VAL A 221 -8.09 -13.07 -7.32
N ASP A 222 -6.97 -13.59 -6.82
CA ASP A 222 -5.85 -14.02 -7.65
C ASP A 222 -6.10 -15.40 -8.26
N SER A 223 -5.32 -15.74 -9.27
CA SER A 223 -5.31 -17.04 -9.91
C SER A 223 -5.04 -18.17 -8.93
N PHE A 224 -5.67 -19.31 -9.21
CA PHE A 224 -5.37 -20.57 -8.52
C PHE A 224 -4.33 -21.28 -9.37
N LYS A 225 -3.05 -20.95 -9.14
CA LYS A 225 -1.91 -21.39 -9.95
C LYS A 225 -1.96 -22.89 -10.29
N GLY A 226 -1.85 -23.19 -11.58
CA GLY A 226 -1.93 -24.56 -12.10
C GLY A 226 -3.35 -25.14 -12.23
N SER A 227 -4.40 -24.34 -11.98
CA SER A 227 -5.78 -24.81 -12.02
C SER A 227 -6.76 -23.85 -12.71
N ALA A 228 -6.85 -22.59 -12.27
CA ALA A 228 -7.84 -21.63 -12.78
C ALA A 228 -7.34 -20.18 -12.76
N SER A 229 -7.77 -19.37 -13.75
CA SER A 229 -7.46 -17.94 -13.81
C SER A 229 -8.30 -17.13 -12.82
N SER A 230 -7.87 -15.89 -12.51
CA SER A 230 -8.60 -14.98 -11.62
C SER A 230 -10.06 -14.80 -12.07
N ALA A 231 -10.28 -14.57 -13.37
CA ALA A 231 -11.60 -14.39 -13.96
C ALA A 231 -12.50 -15.64 -13.82
N GLN A 232 -11.92 -16.84 -13.97
CA GLN A 232 -12.64 -18.10 -13.76
C GLN A 232 -13.08 -18.26 -12.30
N VAL A 233 -12.16 -18.05 -11.36
CA VAL A 233 -12.43 -18.17 -9.92
C VAL A 233 -13.52 -17.19 -9.49
N GLU A 234 -13.43 -15.93 -9.92
CA GLU A 234 -14.44 -14.91 -9.62
C GLU A 234 -15.82 -15.25 -10.21
N THR A 235 -15.85 -15.76 -11.45
CA THR A 235 -17.09 -16.22 -12.08
C THR A 235 -17.75 -17.33 -11.27
N TRP A 236 -16.96 -18.32 -10.82
CA TRP A 236 -17.46 -19.45 -10.04
C TRP A 236 -17.88 -19.05 -8.61
N LEU A 237 -17.14 -18.14 -7.98
CA LEU A 237 -17.53 -17.55 -6.69
C LEU A 237 -18.85 -16.80 -6.81
N ALA A 238 -18.99 -15.95 -7.83
CA ALA A 238 -20.22 -15.21 -8.07
C ALA A 238 -21.41 -16.15 -8.35
N GLU A 239 -21.20 -17.24 -9.10
CA GLU A 239 -22.19 -18.29 -9.31
C GLU A 239 -22.63 -18.90 -7.97
N GLY A 240 -21.68 -19.30 -7.14
CA GLY A 240 -21.93 -19.83 -5.80
C GLY A 240 -22.71 -18.87 -4.91
N MET A 241 -22.27 -17.62 -4.85
CA MET A 241 -22.89 -16.59 -4.02
C MET A 241 -24.34 -16.34 -4.42
N ARG A 242 -24.63 -16.27 -5.73
CA ARG A 242 -25.99 -16.09 -6.24
C ARG A 242 -26.90 -17.30 -5.95
N ARG A 243 -26.34 -18.52 -5.81
CA ARG A 243 -27.09 -19.70 -5.33
C ARG A 243 -27.47 -19.57 -3.85
N GLY A 244 -26.57 -19.03 -3.02
CA GLY A 244 -26.79 -18.85 -1.59
C GLY A 244 -27.74 -17.69 -1.25
N ASP A 245 -27.61 -16.58 -1.97
CA ASP A 245 -28.52 -15.43 -1.92
C ASP A 245 -28.54 -14.68 -3.27
N SER A 246 -29.66 -14.78 -3.99
CA SER A 246 -29.83 -14.15 -5.30
C SER A 246 -29.98 -12.63 -5.25
N ALA A 247 -30.12 -12.04 -4.06
CA ALA A 247 -30.20 -10.59 -3.88
C ALA A 247 -28.83 -9.90 -3.75
N LEU A 248 -27.72 -10.65 -3.71
CA LEU A 248 -26.37 -10.09 -3.66
C LEU A 248 -25.98 -9.46 -5.01
N ASP A 249 -25.53 -8.21 -4.94
CA ASP A 249 -24.83 -7.52 -6.00
C ASP A 249 -23.34 -7.91 -5.95
N VAL A 250 -22.95 -8.88 -6.78
CA VAL A 250 -21.58 -9.37 -6.84
C VAL A 250 -20.87 -8.73 -8.02
N VAL A 251 -19.82 -7.97 -7.73
CA VAL A 251 -18.97 -7.27 -8.70
C VAL A 251 -17.61 -7.94 -8.70
N ALA A 252 -17.17 -8.41 -9.87
CA ALA A 252 -15.86 -9.01 -10.07
C ALA A 252 -14.87 -7.97 -10.58
N LEU A 253 -13.67 -7.97 -10.02
CA LEU A 253 -12.56 -7.14 -10.45
C LEU A 253 -11.28 -7.99 -10.41
N PRO A 254 -10.95 -8.68 -11.51
CA PRO A 254 -9.78 -9.54 -11.57
C PRO A 254 -8.51 -8.77 -11.19
N VAL A 255 -7.69 -9.36 -10.33
CA VAL A 255 -6.43 -8.80 -9.85
C VAL A 255 -5.29 -9.80 -9.97
N GLY A 256 -4.05 -9.31 -9.81
CA GLY A 256 -2.83 -10.11 -9.79
C GLY A 256 -1.67 -9.33 -9.15
N ASP A 257 -0.54 -10.03 -8.97
CA ASP A 257 0.69 -9.53 -8.32
C ASP A 257 1.74 -9.01 -9.33
N GLY A 258 1.38 -8.89 -10.61
CA GLY A 258 2.33 -8.62 -11.70
C GLY A 258 3.02 -9.89 -12.21
N GLY A 259 2.64 -11.08 -11.74
CA GLY A 259 3.04 -12.35 -12.30
C GLY A 259 2.16 -12.83 -13.44
N GLU A 260 2.34 -14.11 -13.80
CA GLU A 260 1.58 -14.81 -14.85
C GLU A 260 0.07 -14.70 -14.59
N GLY A 261 -0.68 -14.25 -15.60
CA GLY A 261 -2.14 -14.09 -15.53
C GLY A 261 -2.59 -12.69 -15.12
N THR A 262 -1.68 -11.80 -14.73
CA THR A 262 -2.00 -10.39 -14.44
C THR A 262 -2.45 -9.65 -15.70
N ALA A 263 -1.89 -9.97 -16.86
CA ALA A 263 -2.32 -9.42 -18.14
C ALA A 263 -3.80 -9.76 -18.40
N GLU A 264 -4.20 -11.03 -18.27
CA GLU A 264 -5.61 -11.43 -18.45
C GLU A 264 -6.53 -10.62 -17.53
N ALA A 265 -6.13 -10.42 -16.27
CA ALA A 265 -6.88 -9.61 -15.30
C ALA A 265 -7.00 -8.12 -15.71
N LEU A 266 -5.92 -7.52 -16.21
CA LEU A 266 -5.90 -6.13 -16.67
C LEU A 266 -6.65 -5.90 -17.97
N CYS A 267 -6.78 -6.92 -18.83
CA CYS A 267 -7.35 -6.81 -20.16
C CYS A 267 -8.78 -6.24 -20.13
N ASP A 268 -9.65 -6.84 -19.33
CA ASP A 268 -11.06 -6.43 -19.23
C ASP A 268 -11.21 -5.13 -18.43
N ALA A 269 -10.43 -4.98 -17.35
CA ALA A 269 -10.53 -3.83 -16.45
C ALA A 269 -10.11 -2.50 -17.10
N LEU A 270 -9.09 -2.54 -17.96
CA LEU A 270 -8.54 -1.36 -18.62
C LEU A 270 -9.07 -1.16 -20.05
N GLY A 271 -9.92 -2.06 -20.55
CA GLY A 271 -10.22 -2.13 -21.98
C GLY A 271 -8.95 -2.30 -22.83
N ALA A 272 -7.96 -3.00 -22.28
CA ALA A 272 -6.67 -3.18 -22.94
C ALA A 272 -6.80 -4.11 -24.15
N HIS A 273 -5.88 -3.96 -25.09
CA HIS A 273 -5.84 -4.78 -26.29
C HIS A 273 -4.52 -5.53 -26.38
N PRO A 274 -4.54 -6.85 -26.59
CA PRO A 274 -3.31 -7.60 -26.83
C PRO A 274 -2.66 -7.13 -28.13
N ARG A 275 -1.33 -7.00 -28.10
CA ARG A 275 -0.49 -6.65 -29.24
C ARG A 275 0.54 -7.76 -29.42
N SER A 276 0.54 -8.38 -30.60
CA SER A 276 1.60 -9.31 -30.99
C SER A 276 2.85 -8.55 -31.45
N ALA A 277 3.99 -9.06 -31.04
CA ALA A 277 5.32 -8.63 -31.48
C ALA A 277 6.25 -9.84 -31.64
N ARG A 278 7.22 -9.72 -32.55
CA ARG A 278 8.31 -10.68 -32.63
C ARG A 278 9.32 -10.36 -31.55
N ALA A 279 9.74 -11.37 -30.82
CA ALA A 279 10.76 -11.28 -29.78
C ALA A 279 11.54 -12.59 -29.71
N HIS A 280 12.65 -12.59 -29.00
CA HIS A 280 13.41 -13.79 -28.69
C HIS A 280 12.99 -14.39 -27.36
N ASP A 281 12.85 -15.71 -27.30
CA ASP A 281 12.66 -16.44 -26.05
C ASP A 281 13.94 -16.42 -25.19
N LEU A 282 13.85 -17.00 -23.98
CA LEU A 282 14.96 -17.07 -23.05
C LEU A 282 16.21 -17.81 -23.59
N MET A 283 16.08 -18.62 -24.65
CA MET A 283 17.19 -19.32 -25.30
C MET A 283 17.62 -18.66 -26.61
N GLY A 284 17.07 -17.50 -26.96
CA GLY A 284 17.41 -16.75 -28.17
C GLY A 284 16.74 -17.28 -29.44
N GLN A 285 15.63 -18.02 -29.35
CA GLN A 285 14.83 -18.39 -30.52
C GLN A 285 13.76 -17.33 -30.79
N GLU A 286 13.54 -16.98 -32.05
CA GLU A 286 12.44 -16.07 -32.42
C GLU A 286 11.07 -16.71 -32.13
N ILE A 287 10.23 -15.97 -31.43
CA ILE A 287 8.85 -16.34 -31.09
C ILE A 287 7.91 -15.16 -31.36
N GLU A 288 6.62 -15.46 -31.48
CA GLU A 288 5.57 -14.45 -31.41
C GLU A 288 5.10 -14.35 -29.95
N ALA A 289 5.33 -13.20 -29.33
CA ALA A 289 4.90 -12.90 -27.98
C ALA A 289 3.85 -11.79 -27.99
N SER A 290 3.11 -11.64 -26.90
CA SER A 290 2.09 -10.61 -26.76
C SER A 290 2.25 -9.82 -25.47
N TYR A 291 1.84 -8.55 -25.53
CA TYR A 291 1.70 -7.68 -24.37
C TYR A 291 0.41 -6.86 -24.49
N LEU A 292 -0.01 -6.20 -23.42
CA LEU A 292 -1.22 -5.39 -23.44
C LEU A 292 -0.90 -3.92 -23.70
N ALA A 293 -1.70 -3.29 -24.54
CA ALA A 293 -1.70 -1.85 -24.73
C ALA A 293 -3.04 -1.27 -24.29
N PHE A 294 -3.02 -0.14 -23.58
CA PHE A 294 -4.22 0.53 -23.08
C PHE A 294 -4.04 2.05 -23.04
N GLU A 295 -5.16 2.77 -23.03
CA GLU A 295 -5.17 4.21 -22.76
C GLU A 295 -5.32 4.45 -21.26
N LYS A 296 -4.59 5.44 -20.74
CA LYS A 296 -4.68 5.90 -19.36
C LYS A 296 -5.10 7.37 -19.38
N GLU A 297 -6.04 7.73 -18.51
CA GLU A 297 -6.36 9.14 -18.20
C GLU A 297 -5.06 9.85 -17.83
N ALA A 298 -4.66 10.90 -18.57
CA ALA A 298 -3.42 11.58 -18.24
C ALA A 298 -3.54 12.30 -16.90
N GLU A 299 -2.40 12.49 -16.25
CA GLU A 299 -2.25 13.26 -15.01
C GLU A 299 -2.66 14.74 -15.18
N ALA A 300 -2.79 15.22 -16.43
CA ALA A 300 -3.29 16.55 -16.78
C ALA A 300 -4.56 16.46 -17.65
N PRO A 301 -5.61 17.27 -17.38
CA PRO A 301 -6.85 17.24 -18.15
C PRO A 301 -6.62 17.52 -19.64
N GLY A 302 -7.11 16.64 -20.52
CA GLY A 302 -7.12 16.84 -21.98
C GLY A 302 -6.06 16.09 -22.78
N TYR A 303 -5.20 15.29 -22.13
CA TYR A 303 -4.30 14.36 -22.80
C TYR A 303 -4.61 12.91 -22.37
N ALA A 304 -4.39 11.94 -23.26
CA ALA A 304 -4.39 10.52 -22.89
C ALA A 304 -2.94 10.04 -22.93
N SER A 305 -2.52 9.31 -21.90
CA SER A 305 -1.21 8.65 -21.87
C SER A 305 -1.37 7.19 -22.26
N ALA A 306 -0.57 6.69 -23.20
CA ALA A 306 -0.63 5.28 -23.57
C ALA A 306 0.21 4.44 -22.60
N GLY A 307 -0.38 3.38 -22.07
CA GLY A 307 0.27 2.38 -21.23
C GLY A 307 0.50 1.07 -21.97
N ALA A 308 1.57 0.37 -21.62
CA ALA A 308 1.80 -1.00 -22.02
C ALA A 308 2.12 -1.87 -20.80
N PHE A 309 1.56 -3.07 -20.72
CA PHE A 309 1.86 -4.06 -19.69
C PHE A 309 2.46 -5.31 -20.32
N ILE A 310 3.70 -5.62 -19.93
CA ILE A 310 4.49 -6.76 -20.43
C ILE A 310 4.71 -7.73 -19.28
N GLU A 311 4.22 -8.96 -19.40
CA GLU A 311 4.60 -10.04 -18.50
C GLU A 311 5.94 -10.61 -18.95
N VAL A 312 6.97 -10.53 -18.11
CA VAL A 312 8.30 -11.08 -18.44
C VAL A 312 8.22 -12.58 -18.73
N ALA A 313 7.31 -13.31 -18.06
CA ALA A 313 7.10 -14.73 -18.27
C ALA A 313 6.67 -15.12 -19.69
N SER A 314 6.13 -14.18 -20.48
CA SER A 314 5.74 -14.40 -21.89
C SER A 314 6.93 -14.77 -22.80
N VAL A 315 8.12 -14.24 -22.51
CA VAL A 315 9.35 -14.49 -23.29
C VAL A 315 10.44 -15.15 -22.44
N ALA A 316 10.38 -15.00 -21.12
CA ALA A 316 11.40 -15.44 -20.19
C ALA A 316 10.83 -16.24 -19.01
N GLY A 317 9.77 -17.02 -19.23
CA GLY A 317 9.04 -17.76 -18.19
C GLY A 317 9.69 -19.08 -17.75
N LEU A 318 9.49 -19.44 -16.48
CA LEU A 318 9.91 -20.72 -15.87
C LEU A 318 9.35 -21.94 -16.60
N THR A 319 8.12 -21.87 -17.08
CA THR A 319 7.43 -22.95 -17.80
C THR A 319 8.03 -23.25 -19.17
N GLN A 320 8.80 -22.30 -19.72
CA GLN A 320 9.51 -22.45 -21.00
C GLN A 320 10.93 -23.04 -20.81
N SER A 321 11.42 -23.11 -19.57
CA SER A 321 12.75 -23.63 -19.26
C SER A 321 12.76 -25.16 -19.18
N SER A 322 13.86 -25.76 -19.64
CA SER A 322 14.12 -27.19 -19.41
C SER A 322 14.47 -27.52 -17.95
N GLY A 323 14.69 -26.52 -17.10
CA GLY A 323 15.15 -26.67 -15.72
C GLY A 323 16.60 -27.17 -15.58
N SER A 324 17.32 -27.33 -16.68
CA SER A 324 18.72 -27.78 -16.66
C SER A 324 19.67 -26.64 -16.24
N PRO A 325 20.81 -26.96 -15.57
CA PRO A 325 21.82 -25.96 -15.23
C PRO A 325 22.33 -25.16 -16.42
N ALA A 326 22.50 -25.79 -17.58
CA ALA A 326 22.94 -25.12 -18.80
C ALA A 326 21.91 -24.10 -19.30
N ALA A 327 20.62 -24.46 -19.30
CA ALA A 327 19.56 -23.53 -19.67
C ALA A 327 19.46 -22.36 -18.68
N ALA A 328 19.58 -22.65 -17.37
CA ALA A 328 19.54 -21.61 -16.33
C ALA A 328 20.69 -20.58 -16.45
N LEU A 329 21.87 -21.02 -16.89
CA LEU A 329 23.03 -20.15 -17.12
C LEU A 329 22.91 -19.32 -18.41
N ALA A 330 22.34 -19.90 -19.47
CA ALA A 330 22.20 -19.24 -20.78
C ALA A 330 20.95 -18.34 -20.88
N ALA A 331 19.95 -18.55 -20.02
CA ALA A 331 18.66 -17.86 -20.07
C ALA A 331 18.82 -16.34 -20.08
N SER A 332 18.29 -15.70 -21.12
CA SER A 332 18.45 -14.26 -21.40
C SER A 332 17.12 -13.49 -21.31
N THR A 333 17.20 -12.22 -20.93
CA THR A 333 16.05 -11.28 -20.92
C THR A 333 15.94 -10.45 -22.19
N TYR A 334 16.67 -10.79 -23.26
CA TYR A 334 16.72 -10.00 -24.49
C TYR A 334 15.34 -9.71 -25.10
N GLY A 335 14.48 -10.72 -25.20
CA GLY A 335 13.11 -10.55 -25.69
C GLY A 335 12.26 -9.55 -24.89
N VAL A 336 12.54 -9.37 -23.60
CA VAL A 336 11.85 -8.36 -22.79
C VAL A 336 12.16 -6.97 -23.32
N GLY A 337 13.42 -6.69 -23.65
CA GLY A 337 13.81 -5.40 -24.22
C GLY A 337 13.24 -5.17 -25.62
N GLU A 338 13.08 -6.23 -26.43
CA GLU A 338 12.41 -6.14 -27.72
C GLU A 338 10.92 -5.77 -27.57
N LEU A 339 10.21 -6.37 -26.61
CA LEU A 339 8.82 -6.01 -26.31
C LEU A 339 8.70 -4.57 -25.80
N VAL A 340 9.64 -4.12 -24.97
CA VAL A 340 9.68 -2.71 -24.52
C VAL A 340 9.85 -1.77 -25.73
N LEU A 341 10.79 -2.05 -26.64
CA LEU A 341 11.00 -1.23 -27.83
C LEU A 341 9.77 -1.24 -28.75
N ASP A 342 9.13 -2.38 -28.97
CA ASP A 342 7.90 -2.45 -29.79
C ASP A 342 6.79 -1.60 -29.16
N ALA A 343 6.57 -1.71 -27.84
CA ALA A 343 5.59 -0.90 -27.13
C ALA A 343 5.87 0.61 -27.25
N VAL A 344 7.14 1.01 -27.05
CA VAL A 344 7.58 2.41 -27.17
C VAL A 344 7.42 2.93 -28.59
N SER A 345 7.79 2.13 -29.60
CA SER A 345 7.64 2.50 -31.02
C SER A 345 6.18 2.73 -31.43
N ARG A 346 5.24 2.12 -30.69
CA ARG A 346 3.79 2.25 -30.88
C ARG A 346 3.17 3.33 -30.00
N GLY A 347 4.00 4.13 -29.32
CA GLY A 347 3.58 5.33 -28.59
C GLY A 347 3.35 5.12 -27.09
N ALA A 348 3.73 3.97 -26.52
CA ALA A 348 3.63 3.78 -25.07
C ALA A 348 4.51 4.81 -24.33
N THR A 349 3.88 5.55 -23.43
CA THR A 349 4.54 6.55 -22.57
C THR A 349 4.88 6.00 -21.19
N THR A 350 4.19 4.92 -20.78
CA THR A 350 4.53 4.15 -19.59
C THR A 350 4.53 2.67 -19.95
N VAL A 351 5.58 1.95 -19.55
CA VAL A 351 5.71 0.51 -19.72
C VAL A 351 5.82 -0.15 -18.35
N TYR A 352 4.86 -0.99 -18.03
CA TYR A 352 4.80 -1.80 -16.82
C TYR A 352 5.38 -3.18 -17.13
N LEU A 353 6.33 -3.63 -16.32
CA LEU A 353 6.96 -4.95 -16.41
C LEU A 353 6.49 -5.80 -15.24
N GLY A 354 5.68 -6.82 -15.53
CA GLY A 354 5.33 -7.87 -14.59
C GLY A 354 6.50 -8.83 -14.41
N LEU A 355 7.16 -8.81 -13.26
CA LEU A 355 8.42 -9.56 -13.02
C LEU A 355 8.20 -11.00 -12.49
N GLY A 356 6.96 -11.44 -12.29
CA GLY A 356 6.68 -12.79 -11.79
C GLY A 356 7.05 -13.89 -12.79
N GLY A 357 7.36 -15.09 -12.28
CA GLY A 357 7.50 -16.30 -13.11
C GLY A 357 8.76 -16.39 -13.98
N SER A 358 9.76 -15.52 -13.83
CA SER A 358 10.97 -15.51 -14.68
C SER A 358 11.87 -16.75 -14.51
N ALA A 359 12.46 -17.25 -15.60
CA ALA A 359 13.51 -18.28 -15.60
C ALA A 359 14.94 -17.72 -15.61
N THR A 360 15.11 -16.42 -15.80
CA THR A 360 16.41 -15.79 -16.08
C THR A 360 17.15 -15.37 -14.81
N SER A 361 18.48 -15.32 -14.86
CA SER A 361 19.34 -14.77 -13.79
C SER A 361 20.47 -13.90 -14.36
N ASP A 362 20.22 -13.26 -15.50
CA ASP A 362 21.21 -12.53 -16.30
C ASP A 362 21.42 -11.08 -15.86
N GLY A 363 20.84 -10.66 -14.73
CA GLY A 363 20.95 -9.29 -14.24
C GLY A 363 20.16 -8.27 -15.05
N GLY A 364 19.27 -8.72 -15.95
CA GLY A 364 18.63 -7.86 -16.94
C GLY A 364 19.57 -7.42 -18.08
N SER A 365 20.76 -8.03 -18.20
CA SER A 365 21.74 -7.69 -19.25
C SER A 365 21.18 -7.88 -20.66
N GLY A 366 20.37 -8.91 -20.89
CA GLY A 366 19.70 -9.13 -22.17
C GLY A 366 18.77 -7.97 -22.53
N MET A 367 17.89 -7.57 -21.61
CA MET A 367 16.99 -6.42 -21.81
C MET A 367 17.77 -5.14 -22.08
N LEU A 368 18.83 -4.86 -21.30
CA LEU A 368 19.69 -3.70 -21.50
C LEU A 368 20.33 -3.68 -22.89
N ALA A 369 20.86 -4.84 -23.33
CA ALA A 369 21.47 -4.97 -24.66
C ALA A 369 20.45 -4.74 -25.79
N ALA A 370 19.24 -5.30 -25.67
CA ALA A 370 18.17 -5.09 -26.65
C ALA A 370 17.77 -3.60 -26.74
N LEU A 371 17.75 -2.88 -25.62
CA LEU A 371 17.50 -1.44 -25.56
C LEU A 371 18.67 -0.59 -26.09
N GLY A 372 19.81 -1.21 -26.44
CA GLY A 372 20.97 -0.54 -27.04
C GLY A 372 22.13 -0.27 -26.08
N ALA A 373 22.04 -0.65 -24.80
CA ALA A 373 23.16 -0.55 -23.89
C ALA A 373 24.34 -1.42 -24.38
N ARG A 374 25.56 -0.96 -24.17
CA ARG A 374 26.77 -1.73 -24.52
C ARG A 374 27.32 -2.41 -23.29
N LEU A 375 27.27 -3.75 -23.28
CA LEU A 375 27.86 -4.60 -22.25
C LEU A 375 28.98 -5.42 -22.88
N THR A 376 30.23 -5.11 -22.54
CA THR A 376 31.40 -5.68 -23.21
C THR A 376 32.41 -6.29 -22.26
N ASP A 377 33.18 -7.23 -22.77
CA ASP A 377 34.37 -7.79 -22.12
C ASP A 377 35.55 -6.80 -22.14
N ALA A 378 36.70 -7.23 -21.61
CA ALA A 378 37.91 -6.41 -21.55
C ALA A 378 38.52 -6.09 -22.94
N ASP A 379 38.18 -6.87 -23.97
CA ASP A 379 38.60 -6.65 -25.35
C ASP A 379 37.61 -5.77 -26.13
N GLY A 380 36.52 -5.31 -25.48
CA GLY A 380 35.47 -4.50 -26.10
C GLY A 380 34.48 -5.30 -26.94
N ARG A 381 34.46 -6.65 -26.84
CA ARG A 381 33.48 -7.50 -27.53
C ARG A 381 32.21 -7.62 -26.69
N PRO A 382 31.01 -7.73 -27.31
CA PRO A 382 29.78 -8.00 -26.58
C PRO A 382 29.90 -9.27 -25.72
N ILE A 383 29.39 -9.21 -24.50
CA ILE A 383 29.32 -10.41 -23.64
C ILE A 383 28.33 -11.42 -24.19
N ARG A 384 28.46 -12.68 -23.78
CA ARG A 384 27.49 -13.73 -24.09
C ARG A 384 26.16 -13.47 -23.38
N PRO A 385 25.04 -13.98 -23.89
CA PRO A 385 23.76 -13.91 -23.18
C PRO A 385 23.79 -14.68 -21.86
N GLY A 386 22.87 -14.32 -20.96
CA GLY A 386 22.65 -15.05 -19.72
C GLY A 386 23.64 -14.75 -18.60
N LEU A 387 23.48 -15.47 -17.49
CA LEU A 387 24.37 -15.39 -16.33
C LEU A 387 25.80 -15.82 -16.67
N GLU A 388 26.00 -16.67 -17.70
CA GLU A 388 27.34 -17.05 -18.14
C GLU A 388 28.17 -15.84 -18.61
N GLY A 389 27.56 -14.91 -19.34
CA GLY A 389 28.25 -13.74 -19.88
C GLY A 389 28.66 -12.72 -18.81
N LEU A 390 27.99 -12.73 -17.65
CA LEU A 390 28.33 -11.86 -16.52
C LEU A 390 29.70 -12.19 -15.91
N ALA A 391 30.28 -13.36 -16.20
CA ALA A 391 31.65 -13.67 -15.79
C ALA A 391 32.68 -12.75 -16.48
N ASP A 392 32.41 -12.39 -17.74
CA ASP A 392 33.34 -11.71 -18.62
C ASP A 392 33.15 -10.19 -18.65
N VAL A 393 32.00 -9.68 -18.17
CA VAL A 393 31.63 -8.26 -18.26
C VAL A 393 32.67 -7.33 -17.60
N ALA A 394 33.22 -6.41 -18.39
CA ALA A 394 34.21 -5.43 -17.94
C ALA A 394 33.68 -3.98 -18.03
N HIS A 395 32.83 -3.68 -19.02
CA HIS A 395 32.32 -2.34 -19.27
C HIS A 395 30.82 -2.36 -19.52
N ILE A 396 30.11 -1.34 -19.00
CA ILE A 396 28.67 -1.13 -19.20
C ILE A 396 28.44 0.34 -19.55
N GLU A 397 27.79 0.60 -20.69
CA GLU A 397 27.38 1.94 -21.11
C GLU A 397 25.86 1.97 -21.32
N LEU A 398 25.17 2.76 -20.49
CA LEU A 398 23.70 2.87 -20.50
C LEU A 398 23.15 4.01 -21.36
N GLU A 399 23.97 4.98 -21.78
CA GLU A 399 23.54 6.16 -22.55
C GLU A 399 22.61 5.83 -23.73
N PRO A 400 22.91 4.83 -24.59
CA PRO A 400 22.04 4.55 -25.74
C PRO A 400 20.66 4.01 -25.32
N ALA A 401 20.61 3.20 -24.25
CA ALA A 401 19.36 2.67 -23.72
C ALA A 401 18.54 3.76 -23.03
N ASN A 402 19.19 4.68 -22.31
CA ASN A 402 18.52 5.85 -21.73
C ASN A 402 17.93 6.75 -22.82
N GLU A 403 18.63 6.95 -23.95
CA GLU A 403 18.09 7.73 -25.06
C GLU A 403 16.89 7.04 -25.72
N ALA A 404 16.94 5.71 -25.88
CA ALA A 404 15.81 4.94 -26.41
C ALA A 404 14.54 5.05 -25.54
N LEU A 405 14.69 5.32 -24.24
CA LEU A 405 13.61 5.43 -23.26
C LEU A 405 13.35 6.86 -22.75
N ARG A 406 13.93 7.89 -23.37
CA ARG A 406 13.99 9.26 -22.82
C ARG A 406 12.65 9.87 -22.40
N SER A 407 11.55 9.47 -23.03
CA SER A 407 10.19 9.97 -22.73
C SER A 407 9.25 8.87 -22.22
N VAL A 408 9.81 7.78 -21.70
CA VAL A 408 9.08 6.58 -21.30
C VAL A 408 9.31 6.31 -19.83
N ARG A 409 8.22 6.16 -19.06
CA ARG A 409 8.28 5.72 -17.67
C ARG A 409 8.33 4.18 -17.64
N LEU A 410 9.44 3.62 -17.17
CA LEU A 410 9.58 2.18 -16.96
C LEU A 410 9.26 1.83 -15.50
N VAL A 411 8.30 0.93 -15.29
CA VAL A 411 7.81 0.55 -13.96
C VAL A 411 7.86 -0.96 -13.81
N ALA A 412 8.69 -1.46 -12.91
CA ALA A 412 8.77 -2.88 -12.57
C ALA A 412 7.82 -3.20 -11.41
N LEU A 413 6.95 -4.18 -11.62
CA LEU A 413 6.02 -4.69 -10.61
C LEU A 413 6.67 -5.85 -9.86
N CYS A 414 6.85 -5.69 -8.56
CA CYS A 414 7.57 -6.65 -7.74
C CYS A 414 7.05 -6.71 -6.30
N ASP A 415 6.64 -7.91 -5.86
CA ASP A 415 6.21 -8.17 -4.48
C ASP A 415 7.27 -8.89 -3.64
N VAL A 416 8.53 -8.92 -4.10
CA VAL A 416 9.67 -9.41 -3.30
C VAL A 416 10.67 -8.29 -3.01
N THR A 417 11.23 -8.28 -1.81
CA THR A 417 12.17 -7.22 -1.37
C THR A 417 13.64 -7.60 -1.56
N ASN A 418 13.91 -8.73 -2.20
CA ASN A 418 15.26 -9.26 -2.39
C ASN A 418 16.16 -8.25 -3.13
N PRO A 419 17.36 -7.93 -2.60
CA PRO A 419 18.35 -7.13 -3.33
C PRO A 419 18.93 -7.92 -4.50
N LEU A 420 19.73 -7.28 -5.36
CA LEU A 420 20.37 -7.95 -6.49
C LEU A 420 21.33 -9.06 -6.02
N VAL A 421 22.08 -8.81 -4.95
CA VAL A 421 23.24 -9.62 -4.53
C VAL A 421 23.27 -9.89 -3.03
N GLY A 422 24.13 -10.84 -2.63
CA GLY A 422 24.38 -11.18 -1.23
C GLY A 422 23.51 -12.34 -0.73
N PRO A 423 23.45 -12.59 0.59
CA PRO A 423 22.76 -13.76 1.16
C PRO A 423 21.28 -13.87 0.78
N ARG A 424 20.61 -12.73 0.55
CA ARG A 424 19.22 -12.64 0.10
C ARG A 424 19.10 -12.24 -1.38
N GLY A 425 20.20 -12.29 -2.13
CA GLY A 425 20.31 -11.85 -3.51
C GLY A 425 19.60 -12.76 -4.51
N ALA A 426 19.45 -12.27 -5.75
CA ALA A 426 18.70 -12.93 -6.81
C ALA A 426 19.17 -14.36 -7.09
N VAL A 427 20.49 -14.53 -7.29
CA VAL A 427 21.11 -15.82 -7.62
C VAL A 427 20.99 -16.80 -6.45
N ARG A 428 21.13 -16.32 -5.21
CA ARG A 428 21.09 -17.19 -4.02
C ARG A 428 19.71 -17.71 -3.67
N VAL A 429 18.71 -16.84 -3.77
CA VAL A 429 17.34 -17.16 -3.34
C VAL A 429 16.56 -17.83 -4.47
N PHE A 430 16.66 -17.32 -5.69
CA PHE A 430 15.83 -17.79 -6.81
C PHE A 430 16.59 -18.60 -7.86
N GLY A 431 17.92 -18.69 -7.77
CA GLY A 431 18.73 -19.50 -8.67
C GLY A 431 18.39 -20.99 -8.65
N PRO A 432 18.29 -21.65 -7.47
CA PRO A 432 18.04 -23.08 -7.40
C PRO A 432 16.74 -23.53 -8.08
N GLN A 433 15.63 -22.80 -7.87
CA GLN A 433 14.35 -23.11 -8.52
C GLN A 433 14.37 -22.92 -10.04
N LYS A 434 15.34 -22.16 -10.58
CA LYS A 434 15.54 -21.96 -12.02
C LYS A 434 16.44 -23.03 -12.65
N GLY A 435 17.04 -23.91 -11.83
CA GLY A 435 17.94 -24.97 -12.26
C GLY A 435 19.42 -24.72 -11.96
N LEU A 436 19.78 -23.64 -11.25
CA LEU A 436 21.18 -23.41 -10.86
C LEU A 436 21.61 -24.41 -9.77
N PRO A 437 22.81 -25.02 -9.91
CA PRO A 437 23.27 -26.01 -8.96
C PRO A 437 23.66 -25.35 -7.63
N THR A 438 23.11 -25.87 -6.53
CA THR A 438 23.15 -25.24 -5.20
C THR A 438 24.56 -25.06 -4.64
N ASP A 439 25.51 -25.90 -5.04
CA ASP A 439 26.93 -25.83 -4.67
C ASP A 439 27.68 -24.72 -5.42
N ALA A 440 27.27 -24.38 -6.65
CA ALA A 440 27.90 -23.33 -7.46
C ALA A 440 27.28 -21.93 -7.28
N VAL A 441 26.11 -21.83 -6.63
CA VAL A 441 25.38 -20.57 -6.40
C VAL A 441 26.27 -19.49 -5.80
N GLY A 442 27.19 -19.86 -4.90
CA GLY A 442 28.11 -18.90 -4.27
C GLY A 442 29.07 -18.24 -5.25
N ASP A 443 29.55 -18.99 -6.24
CA ASP A 443 30.48 -18.50 -7.26
C ASP A 443 29.75 -17.68 -8.32
N LEU A 444 28.56 -18.11 -8.72
CA LEU A 444 27.71 -17.39 -9.66
C LEU A 444 27.27 -16.03 -9.09
N ASP A 445 26.99 -15.95 -7.78
CA ASP A 445 26.68 -14.69 -7.10
C ASP A 445 27.87 -13.70 -7.16
N ARG A 446 29.12 -14.18 -7.24
CA ARG A 446 30.30 -13.29 -7.43
C ARG A 446 30.27 -12.58 -8.78
N HIS A 447 29.81 -13.25 -9.84
CA HIS A 447 29.62 -12.61 -11.15
C HIS A 447 28.54 -11.52 -11.07
N MET A 448 27.42 -11.82 -10.40
CA MET A 448 26.35 -10.83 -10.19
C MET A 448 26.80 -9.63 -9.34
N ILE A 449 27.65 -9.84 -8.33
CA ILE A 449 28.26 -8.76 -7.53
C ILE A 449 29.10 -7.83 -8.41
N ARG A 450 29.97 -8.39 -9.25
CA ARG A 450 30.80 -7.60 -10.18
C ARG A 450 29.92 -6.83 -11.18
N PHE A 451 28.95 -7.52 -11.79
CA PHE A 451 28.00 -6.90 -12.71
C PHE A 451 27.23 -5.76 -12.05
N GLY A 452 26.66 -5.98 -10.86
CA GLY A 452 25.91 -4.97 -10.12
C GLY A 452 26.73 -3.73 -9.78
N ALA A 453 28.01 -3.88 -9.46
CA ALA A 453 28.91 -2.76 -9.21
C ALA A 453 29.17 -1.93 -10.49
N LEU A 454 29.39 -2.59 -11.63
CA LEU A 454 29.55 -1.91 -12.92
C LEU A 454 28.25 -1.22 -13.36
N LEU A 455 27.10 -1.84 -13.12
CA LEU A 455 25.79 -1.29 -13.44
C LEU A 455 25.48 -0.04 -12.59
N ASP A 456 25.75 -0.06 -11.27
CA ASP A 456 25.61 1.10 -10.39
C ASP A 456 26.52 2.26 -10.84
N ALA A 457 27.76 1.96 -11.21
CA ALA A 457 28.70 2.97 -11.71
C ALA A 457 28.21 3.61 -13.02
N SER A 458 27.71 2.81 -13.98
CA SER A 458 27.16 3.30 -15.24
C SER A 458 25.87 4.11 -15.06
N CYS A 459 24.99 3.66 -14.15
CA CYS A 459 23.79 4.41 -13.76
C CYS A 459 24.16 5.79 -13.20
N ARG A 460 25.12 5.87 -12.29
CA ARG A 460 25.57 7.15 -11.69
C ARG A 460 26.29 8.07 -12.67
N ALA A 461 26.86 7.53 -13.74
CA ALA A 461 27.48 8.34 -14.78
C ALA A 461 26.44 9.07 -15.67
N THR A 462 25.23 8.51 -15.77
CA THR A 462 24.18 8.99 -16.68
C THR A 462 22.99 9.63 -15.95
N LEU A 463 22.75 9.24 -14.70
CA LEU A 463 21.60 9.64 -13.89
C LEU A 463 22.04 10.03 -12.46
N ASN A 464 21.17 10.75 -11.75
CA ASN A 464 21.34 11.03 -10.32
C ASN A 464 20.30 10.23 -9.50
N PRO A 465 20.54 8.93 -9.25
CA PRO A 465 19.55 8.07 -8.62
C PRO A 465 19.34 8.42 -7.13
N PRO A 466 18.11 8.24 -6.59
CA PRO A 466 17.79 8.55 -5.20
C PRO A 466 18.36 7.53 -4.19
N PHE A 467 19.05 6.49 -4.65
CA PHE A 467 19.59 5.41 -3.82
C PHE A 467 21.12 5.44 -3.69
N ARG A 468 21.61 4.98 -2.54
CA ARG A 468 23.06 4.91 -2.24
C ARG A 468 23.79 3.79 -3.00
N SER A 469 23.10 2.70 -3.32
CA SER A 469 23.70 1.52 -3.95
C SER A 469 22.61 0.73 -4.69
N LEU A 470 22.67 0.71 -6.02
CA LEU A 470 21.70 0.00 -6.87
C LEU A 470 21.55 -1.49 -6.50
N PRO A 471 22.63 -2.28 -6.29
CA PRO A 471 22.47 -3.70 -5.96
C PRO A 471 21.77 -3.96 -4.63
N GLY A 472 21.69 -2.96 -3.74
CA GLY A 472 21.08 -3.07 -2.41
C GLY A 472 19.64 -2.57 -2.34
N VAL A 473 19.10 -2.01 -3.43
CA VAL A 473 17.71 -1.53 -3.45
C VAL A 473 16.75 -2.72 -3.28
N PRO A 474 15.75 -2.64 -2.39
CA PRO A 474 14.73 -3.66 -2.28
C PRO A 474 14.03 -3.90 -3.63
N GLY A 475 13.91 -5.17 -4.03
CA GLY A 475 13.34 -5.54 -5.33
C GLY A 475 14.33 -5.48 -6.51
N ALA A 476 15.56 -5.01 -6.31
CA ALA A 476 16.58 -5.02 -7.37
C ALA A 476 16.91 -6.44 -7.87
N GLY A 477 16.74 -7.46 -7.02
CA GLY A 477 16.96 -8.86 -7.40
C GLY A 477 15.79 -9.54 -8.09
N ALA A 478 14.66 -8.84 -8.25
CA ALA A 478 13.47 -9.37 -8.89
C ALA A 478 13.77 -9.82 -10.33
N ALA A 479 13.12 -10.91 -10.72
CA ALA A 479 13.31 -11.56 -12.01
C ALA A 479 14.79 -11.74 -12.43
N GLY A 480 15.64 -12.18 -11.49
CA GLY A 480 17.05 -12.44 -11.81
C GLY A 480 17.91 -11.19 -11.98
N GLY A 481 17.43 -10.03 -11.51
CA GLY A 481 18.11 -8.74 -11.61
C GLY A 481 17.51 -7.77 -12.62
N LEU A 482 16.38 -8.10 -13.26
CA LEU A 482 15.64 -7.15 -14.08
C LEU A 482 15.21 -5.91 -13.29
N GLY A 483 14.86 -6.05 -12.00
CA GLY A 483 14.58 -4.91 -11.14
C GLY A 483 15.76 -3.92 -11.07
N ALA A 484 16.98 -4.44 -10.94
CA ALA A 484 18.21 -3.65 -10.98
C ALA A 484 18.42 -2.96 -12.33
N ALA A 485 18.15 -3.64 -13.44
CA ALA A 485 18.25 -3.06 -14.78
C ALA A 485 17.24 -1.92 -15.00
N VAL A 486 16.00 -2.08 -14.54
CA VAL A 486 14.98 -1.01 -14.58
C VAL A 486 15.42 0.21 -13.78
N LEU A 487 15.93 0.01 -12.56
CA LEU A 487 16.47 1.10 -11.73
C LEU A 487 17.68 1.77 -12.38
N ALA A 488 18.53 1.01 -13.07
CA ALA A 488 19.72 1.54 -13.76
C ALA A 488 19.36 2.51 -14.89
N LEU A 489 18.21 2.30 -15.52
CA LEU A 489 17.65 3.14 -16.59
C LEU A 489 16.78 4.30 -16.04
N GLY A 490 16.76 4.52 -14.71
CA GLY A 490 15.96 5.56 -14.09
C GLY A 490 14.48 5.21 -13.91
N GLY A 491 14.10 3.95 -14.15
CA GLY A 491 12.78 3.43 -13.85
C GLY A 491 12.55 3.23 -12.35
N SER A 492 11.38 2.70 -12.01
CA SER A 492 10.98 2.43 -10.63
C SER A 492 10.64 0.97 -10.41
N VAL A 493 10.84 0.49 -9.19
CA VAL A 493 10.34 -0.82 -8.72
C VAL A 493 9.29 -0.53 -7.67
N VAL A 494 8.07 -0.99 -7.91
CA VAL A 494 6.89 -0.75 -7.05
C VAL A 494 6.24 -2.09 -6.68
N SER A 495 5.39 -2.10 -5.66
CA SER A 495 4.59 -3.30 -5.35
C SER A 495 3.68 -3.63 -6.53
N GLY A 496 3.70 -4.88 -6.95
CA GLY A 496 2.92 -5.35 -8.09
C GLY A 496 1.44 -5.33 -7.78
N VAL A 497 1.04 -5.89 -6.64
CA VAL A 497 -0.35 -5.84 -6.19
C VAL A 497 -0.87 -4.40 -6.09
N ASP A 498 -0.11 -3.48 -5.49
CA ASP A 498 -0.61 -2.10 -5.31
C ASP A 498 -0.81 -1.39 -6.65
N GLU A 499 0.16 -1.46 -7.56
CA GLU A 499 0.01 -0.81 -8.88
C GLU A 499 -1.12 -1.46 -9.69
N VAL A 500 -1.29 -2.78 -9.63
CA VAL A 500 -2.42 -3.46 -10.28
C VAL A 500 -3.76 -2.97 -9.72
N LEU A 501 -3.89 -2.88 -8.39
CA LEU A 501 -5.10 -2.36 -7.74
C LEU A 501 -5.40 -0.91 -8.16
N ASP A 502 -4.37 -0.07 -8.31
CA ASP A 502 -4.51 1.29 -8.82
C ASP A 502 -4.98 1.31 -10.28
N LEU A 503 -4.36 0.49 -11.14
CA LEU A 503 -4.72 0.39 -12.55
C LEU A 503 -6.17 -0.04 -12.74
N VAL A 504 -6.64 -1.07 -12.02
CA VAL A 504 -8.03 -1.57 -12.15
C VAL A 504 -9.05 -0.69 -11.43
N GLY A 505 -8.62 0.39 -10.76
CA GLY A 505 -9.51 1.28 -10.02
C GLY A 505 -10.16 0.62 -8.81
N PHE A 506 -9.45 -0.27 -8.12
CA PHE A 506 -9.95 -1.05 -6.98
C PHE A 506 -10.58 -0.17 -5.90
N ASP A 507 -9.95 0.94 -5.52
CA ASP A 507 -10.46 1.81 -4.45
C ASP A 507 -11.81 2.46 -4.80
N ARG A 508 -12.06 2.75 -6.09
CA ARG A 508 -13.35 3.26 -6.58
C ARG A 508 -14.45 2.18 -6.47
N ALA A 509 -14.10 0.91 -6.69
CA ALA A 509 -15.01 -0.22 -6.51
C ALA A 509 -15.25 -0.52 -5.02
N LEU A 510 -14.18 -0.49 -4.22
CA LEU A 510 -14.17 -0.73 -2.78
C LEU A 510 -15.06 0.25 -2.03
N ALA A 511 -15.07 1.53 -2.41
CA ALA A 511 -15.91 2.56 -1.79
C ALA A 511 -17.43 2.23 -1.80
N LYS A 512 -17.85 1.32 -2.69
CA LYS A 512 -19.26 0.89 -2.81
C LYS A 512 -19.51 -0.49 -2.18
N ALA A 513 -18.46 -1.21 -1.78
CA ALA A 513 -18.56 -2.58 -1.28
C ALA A 513 -18.94 -2.62 0.20
N ASP A 514 -19.79 -3.57 0.59
CA ASP A 514 -20.06 -3.87 1.99
C ASP A 514 -19.08 -4.94 2.53
N VAL A 515 -18.52 -5.77 1.64
CA VAL A 515 -17.51 -6.80 1.93
C VAL A 515 -16.65 -7.06 0.69
N VAL A 516 -15.38 -7.40 0.91
CA VAL A 516 -14.47 -7.87 -0.14
C VAL A 516 -14.21 -9.36 0.01
N VAL A 517 -14.23 -10.08 -1.11
CA VAL A 517 -13.73 -11.45 -1.19
C VAL A 517 -12.48 -11.48 -2.05
N THR A 518 -11.39 -11.95 -1.45
CA THR A 518 -10.12 -12.16 -2.13
C THR A 518 -9.70 -13.62 -2.02
N GLY A 519 -8.53 -13.98 -2.52
CA GLY A 519 -8.07 -15.36 -2.48
C GLY A 519 -6.89 -15.62 -3.40
N GLU A 520 -6.27 -16.78 -3.20
CA GLU A 520 -5.27 -17.37 -4.08
C GLU A 520 -5.25 -18.89 -3.89
N GLY A 521 -4.49 -19.60 -4.73
CA GLY A 521 -4.40 -21.06 -4.67
C GLY A 521 -3.86 -21.62 -3.34
N MET A 522 -2.90 -20.95 -2.71
CA MET A 522 -2.32 -21.36 -1.43
C MET A 522 -1.99 -20.14 -0.59
N LEU A 523 -2.56 -20.06 0.61
CA LEU A 523 -2.28 -18.97 1.55
C LEU A 523 -1.20 -19.41 2.55
N ASP A 524 0.01 -18.86 2.39
CA ASP A 524 1.22 -19.22 3.14
C ASP A 524 1.95 -17.99 3.74
N GLU A 525 3.06 -18.21 4.46
CA GLU A 525 3.92 -17.13 4.98
C GLU A 525 4.42 -16.15 3.89
N GLN A 526 4.54 -16.58 2.62
CA GLN A 526 4.92 -15.68 1.53
C GLN A 526 3.75 -14.77 1.13
N SER A 527 2.51 -15.27 1.20
CA SER A 527 1.31 -14.45 1.04
C SER A 527 1.27 -13.32 2.07
N ALA A 528 1.70 -13.61 3.30
CA ALA A 528 1.83 -12.62 4.37
C ALA A 528 2.88 -11.53 4.08
N SER A 529 3.77 -11.76 3.11
CA SER A 529 4.87 -10.86 2.75
C SER A 529 4.54 -9.89 1.60
N GLY A 530 3.28 -9.82 1.15
CA GLY A 530 2.83 -8.76 0.23
C GLY A 530 2.21 -9.23 -1.09
N LYS A 531 1.66 -10.44 -1.17
CA LYS A 531 0.92 -10.91 -2.36
C LYS A 531 -0.49 -10.33 -2.44
N THR A 532 -1.19 -10.65 -3.53
CA THR A 532 -2.53 -10.19 -3.88
C THR A 532 -3.53 -10.17 -2.70
N PRO A 533 -3.73 -11.26 -1.92
CA PRO A 533 -4.74 -11.23 -0.85
C PRO A 533 -4.44 -10.20 0.25
N LEU A 534 -3.18 -9.98 0.59
CA LEU A 534 -2.80 -9.00 1.60
C LEU A 534 -2.79 -7.56 1.07
N GLY A 535 -2.46 -7.34 -0.20
CA GLY A 535 -2.62 -6.02 -0.82
C GLY A 535 -4.09 -5.59 -0.82
N VAL A 536 -4.98 -6.48 -1.25
CA VAL A 536 -6.44 -6.27 -1.20
C VAL A 536 -6.90 -6.03 0.23
N ALA A 537 -6.49 -6.88 1.17
CA ALA A 537 -6.92 -6.78 2.56
C ALA A 537 -6.48 -5.47 3.23
N ARG A 538 -5.25 -5.03 2.94
CA ARG A 538 -4.70 -3.76 3.46
C ARG A 538 -5.52 -2.56 2.99
N ARG A 539 -5.87 -2.50 1.70
CA ARG A 539 -6.71 -1.41 1.15
C ARG A 539 -8.14 -1.47 1.68
N ALA A 540 -8.74 -2.66 1.72
CA ALA A 540 -10.08 -2.87 2.28
C ALA A 540 -10.17 -2.46 3.76
N ARG A 541 -9.17 -2.85 4.57
CA ARG A 541 -9.07 -2.48 5.98
C ARG A 541 -8.93 -0.97 6.18
N ALA A 542 -8.17 -0.29 5.32
CA ALA A 542 -8.05 1.16 5.35
C ALA A 542 -9.42 1.85 5.12
N ALA A 543 -10.27 1.27 4.28
CA ALA A 543 -11.65 1.71 4.05
C ALA A 543 -12.67 1.20 5.09
N GLY A 544 -12.26 0.36 6.04
CA GLY A 544 -13.15 -0.25 7.04
C GLY A 544 -14.10 -1.31 6.47
N VAL A 545 -13.76 -1.89 5.31
CA VAL A 545 -14.55 -2.95 4.66
C VAL A 545 -13.99 -4.32 5.07
N PRO A 546 -14.83 -5.25 5.57
CA PRO A 546 -14.38 -6.59 5.97
C PRO A 546 -13.93 -7.43 4.78
N VAL A 547 -13.03 -8.38 5.04
CA VAL A 547 -12.33 -9.18 4.01
C VAL A 547 -12.43 -10.67 4.30
N ILE A 548 -12.93 -11.42 3.32
CA ILE A 548 -12.96 -12.88 3.34
C ILE A 548 -11.99 -13.40 2.28
N ALA A 549 -11.02 -14.22 2.68
CA ALA A 549 -10.14 -14.92 1.75
C ALA A 549 -10.70 -16.31 1.46
N VAL A 550 -11.04 -16.58 0.19
CA VAL A 550 -11.41 -17.92 -0.29
C VAL A 550 -10.22 -18.53 -1.01
N VAL A 551 -9.70 -19.65 -0.51
CA VAL A 551 -8.37 -20.14 -0.90
C VAL A 551 -8.37 -21.62 -1.29
N GLY A 552 -7.47 -22.03 -2.19
CA GLY A 552 -7.29 -23.44 -2.55
C GLY A 552 -6.84 -24.27 -1.35
N GLY A 553 -5.83 -23.78 -0.64
CA GLY A 553 -5.31 -24.31 0.61
C GLY A 553 -4.76 -23.21 1.52
N ARG A 554 -4.41 -23.56 2.74
CA ARG A 554 -3.79 -22.65 3.72
C ARG A 554 -2.78 -23.39 4.58
N GLU A 555 -1.80 -22.68 5.11
CA GLU A 555 -0.98 -23.17 6.22
C GLU A 555 -1.75 -23.20 7.54
N ASP A 556 -1.22 -23.95 8.52
CA ASP A 556 -1.85 -24.13 9.82
C ASP A 556 -1.94 -22.82 10.61
N ARG A 557 -0.84 -22.06 10.62
CA ARG A 557 -0.70 -20.80 11.36
C ARG A 557 -0.89 -19.60 10.42
N LEU A 558 -1.82 -18.72 10.77
CA LEU A 558 -2.22 -17.57 9.95
C LEU A 558 -2.20 -16.25 10.71
N ASP A 559 -1.47 -16.17 11.82
CA ASP A 559 -1.45 -14.98 12.68
C ASP A 559 -1.07 -13.70 11.90
N ASP A 560 -0.11 -13.81 10.99
CA ASP A 560 0.36 -12.68 10.18
C ASP A 560 -0.65 -12.30 9.09
N ILE A 561 -1.38 -13.28 8.56
CA ILE A 561 -2.47 -13.08 7.58
C ILE A 561 -3.63 -12.30 8.23
N TYR A 562 -4.07 -12.72 9.42
CA TYR A 562 -5.11 -12.01 10.16
C TYR A 562 -4.64 -10.62 10.59
N ARG A 563 -3.39 -10.48 11.04
CA ARG A 563 -2.80 -9.16 11.34
C ARG A 563 -2.74 -8.26 10.11
N GLY A 564 -2.55 -8.85 8.92
CA GLY A 564 -2.57 -8.19 7.61
C GLY A 564 -3.93 -7.63 7.19
N GLY A 565 -5.02 -8.00 7.87
CA GLY A 565 -6.36 -7.43 7.65
C GLY A 565 -7.36 -8.36 6.96
N ILE A 566 -7.04 -9.64 6.78
CA ILE A 566 -8.04 -10.64 6.41
C ILE A 566 -8.84 -11.00 7.67
N ASP A 567 -10.16 -11.00 7.61
CA ASP A 567 -11.03 -11.32 8.76
C ASP A 567 -11.38 -12.81 8.83
N VAL A 568 -11.55 -13.45 7.66
CA VAL A 568 -11.95 -14.86 7.55
C VAL A 568 -11.16 -15.54 6.44
N VAL A 569 -10.66 -16.75 6.69
CA VAL A 569 -10.06 -17.62 5.66
C VAL A 569 -10.91 -18.88 5.48
N LEU A 570 -11.35 -19.12 4.25
CA LEU A 570 -12.19 -20.26 3.86
C LEU A 570 -11.48 -21.11 2.78
N PRO A 571 -10.93 -22.27 3.13
CA PRO A 571 -10.46 -23.25 2.14
C PRO A 571 -11.63 -23.84 1.33
N ILE A 572 -11.44 -24.03 0.02
CA ILE A 572 -12.52 -24.51 -0.88
C ILE A 572 -12.75 -26.03 -0.87
N ILE A 573 -11.86 -26.81 -0.26
CA ILE A 573 -11.89 -28.27 -0.34
C ILE A 573 -13.13 -28.83 0.38
N ARG A 574 -14.06 -29.41 -0.40
CA ARG A 574 -15.36 -29.91 0.11
C ARG A 574 -15.29 -31.27 0.79
N ARG A 575 -14.33 -32.11 0.39
CA ARG A 575 -14.15 -33.50 0.83
C ARG A 575 -12.68 -33.89 0.75
N PRO A 576 -12.21 -34.92 1.48
CA PRO A 576 -10.87 -35.46 1.27
C PRO A 576 -10.66 -35.83 -0.20
N MET A 577 -9.58 -35.32 -0.78
CA MET A 577 -9.18 -35.56 -2.18
C MET A 577 -7.67 -35.43 -2.34
N SER A 578 -7.13 -35.99 -3.42
CA SER A 578 -5.70 -35.82 -3.75
C SER A 578 -5.42 -34.42 -4.29
N LEU A 579 -4.17 -33.93 -4.19
CA LEU A 579 -3.79 -32.64 -4.78
C LEU A 579 -4.03 -32.61 -6.29
N SER A 580 -3.71 -33.69 -7.00
CA SER A 580 -3.91 -33.77 -8.45
C SER A 580 -5.39 -33.68 -8.84
N GLU A 581 -6.28 -34.28 -8.05
CA GLU A 581 -7.74 -34.16 -8.23
C GLU A 581 -8.21 -32.75 -7.90
N ALA A 582 -7.72 -32.17 -6.78
CA ALA A 582 -8.07 -30.82 -6.35
C ALA A 582 -7.68 -29.74 -7.36
N LEU A 583 -6.60 -29.94 -8.13
CA LEU A 583 -6.16 -29.00 -9.17
C LEU A 583 -6.89 -29.17 -10.51
N GLN A 584 -7.70 -30.22 -10.70
CA GLN A 584 -8.46 -30.37 -11.94
C GLN A 584 -9.47 -29.22 -12.07
N PRO A 585 -9.58 -28.56 -13.25
CA PRO A 585 -10.46 -27.41 -13.42
C PRO A 585 -11.92 -27.68 -13.05
N ASP A 586 -12.44 -28.87 -13.36
CA ASP A 586 -13.82 -29.24 -13.04
C ASP A 586 -14.05 -29.36 -11.52
N GLU A 587 -13.15 -30.04 -10.80
CA GLU A 587 -13.26 -30.18 -9.34
C GLU A 587 -13.01 -28.84 -8.64
N THR A 588 -12.05 -28.04 -9.13
CA THR A 588 -11.79 -26.68 -8.63
C THR A 588 -13.02 -25.81 -8.79
N ARG A 589 -13.64 -25.81 -9.97
CA ARG A 589 -14.89 -25.09 -10.22
C ARG A 589 -15.96 -25.46 -9.20
N GLU A 590 -16.22 -26.75 -9.01
CA GLU A 590 -17.25 -27.19 -8.07
C GLU A 590 -16.94 -26.79 -6.62
N ASN A 591 -15.67 -26.91 -6.20
CA ASN A 591 -15.20 -26.49 -4.89
C ASN A 591 -15.40 -24.98 -4.67
N VAL A 592 -15.00 -24.15 -5.64
CA VAL A 592 -15.15 -22.69 -5.59
C VAL A 592 -16.62 -22.26 -5.56
N VAL A 593 -17.49 -22.88 -6.37
CA VAL A 593 -18.93 -22.60 -6.36
C VAL A 593 -19.55 -22.90 -4.99
N CYS A 594 -19.20 -24.02 -4.36
CA CYS A 594 -19.70 -24.34 -3.02
C CYS A 594 -19.16 -23.39 -1.95
N ALA A 595 -17.90 -22.94 -2.07
CA ALA A 595 -17.35 -21.92 -1.19
C ALA A 595 -18.08 -20.58 -1.34
N GLY A 596 -18.38 -20.15 -2.57
CA GLY A 596 -19.19 -18.96 -2.84
C GLY A 596 -20.59 -19.04 -2.19
N GLU A 597 -21.26 -20.19 -2.27
CA GLU A 597 -22.54 -20.41 -1.60
C GLU A 597 -22.41 -20.28 -0.06
N THR A 598 -21.33 -20.85 0.49
CA THR A 598 -21.03 -20.78 1.93
C THR A 598 -20.82 -19.34 2.38
N VAL A 599 -20.04 -18.56 1.62
CA VAL A 599 -19.83 -17.12 1.89
C VAL A 599 -21.14 -16.36 1.85
N ALA A 600 -21.97 -16.55 0.81
CA ALA A 600 -23.26 -15.88 0.74
C ALA A 600 -24.18 -16.22 1.91
N ARG A 601 -24.19 -17.47 2.39
CA ARG A 601 -24.95 -17.86 3.59
C ARG A 601 -24.39 -17.23 4.86
N LEU A 602 -23.07 -17.11 4.98
CA LEU A 602 -22.40 -16.46 6.10
C LEU A 602 -22.78 -14.98 6.20
N LEU A 603 -22.83 -14.26 5.07
CA LEU A 603 -23.17 -12.83 5.02
C LEU A 603 -24.63 -12.51 5.41
N ARG A 604 -25.47 -13.53 5.65
CA ARG A 604 -26.86 -13.38 6.12
C ARG A 604 -27.00 -13.43 7.63
N LEU A 605 -25.98 -13.94 8.34
CA LEU A 605 -25.93 -13.98 9.80
C LEU A 605 -25.73 -12.57 10.36
#